data_AF-A0A8T4EG98-F1
#
_entry.id   AF-A0A8T4EG98-F1
#
_cell.length_a   1.000
_cell.length_b   1.000
_cell.length_c   1.000
_cell.angle_alpha   90.00
_cell.angle_beta   90.00
_cell.angle_gamma   90.00
#
_symmetry.space_group_name_H-M   'P 1'
#
loop_
_entity.id
_entity.type
_entity.pdbx_description
1 polymer ?
#
loop_
_entity_poly.entity_id
_entity_poly.type
_entity_poly.pdbx_seq_one_letter_code
_entity_poly.pdbx_strand_id
1 'polypeptide(L)'
;MDENSKNSRSCEDVLDDVTRGELLLDMRRVVRHPIHFVKITDPFITAHHPFCSHFDGHIVTIRGRKWCIGCTFNSISFFGTMLFLFAIWTFNPTLLNRFYLFWGGVGLSIVYFLVSSTGITENRKRAKILSKFLLGSGFASICWSILLIELVSFTLALKLLFILILYLGFITLLNIKRSLEIFRECRNCEYKMRWSKCPGFRDVACKLIDGGYIHAKN
;
A
#
# COMPACT_ATOMS: atom_id res chain seq x y z
N MET A 1 43.33 2.46 -7.18
CA MET A 1 42.97 2.77 -8.58
C MET A 1 42.21 1.54 -9.07
N ASP A 2 40.88 1.62 -9.04
CA ASP A 2 40.01 0.48 -9.37
C ASP A 2 39.84 0.37 -10.89
N GLU A 3 40.47 -0.65 -11.48
CA GLU A 3 40.22 -1.14 -12.85
C GLU A 3 38.84 -1.81 -12.94
N ASN A 4 37.77 -1.01 -12.91
CA ASN A 4 36.44 -1.53 -13.20
C ASN A 4 35.58 -0.54 -13.99
N SER A 5 36.19 0.16 -14.96
CA SER A 5 35.44 0.79 -16.05
C SER A 5 34.98 -0.30 -17.04
N LYS A 6 34.22 -1.29 -16.56
CA LYS A 6 33.39 -2.10 -17.44
C LYS A 6 32.44 -1.12 -18.12
N ASN A 7 32.48 -1.10 -19.44
CA ASN A 7 31.50 -0.48 -20.34
C ASN A 7 30.09 -0.65 -19.76
N SER A 8 29.63 0.29 -18.93
CA SER A 8 28.27 0.27 -18.43
C SER A 8 27.45 0.78 -19.60
N ARG A 9 26.88 -0.15 -20.36
CA ARG A 9 25.80 0.17 -21.29
C ARG A 9 24.86 1.14 -20.57
N SER A 10 24.46 2.21 -21.24
CA SER A 10 23.53 3.16 -20.64
C SER A 10 22.27 2.41 -20.23
N CYS A 11 21.54 2.91 -19.22
CA CYS A 11 20.29 2.28 -18.82
C CYS A 11 19.37 2.06 -20.03
N GLU A 12 19.31 3.05 -20.91
CA GLU A 12 18.55 3.06 -22.15
C GLU A 12 18.94 1.88 -23.03
N ASP A 13 20.25 1.65 -23.23
CA ASP A 13 20.75 0.50 -24.00
C ASP A 13 20.30 -0.82 -23.38
N VAL A 14 20.23 -0.92 -22.06
CA VAL A 14 19.79 -2.14 -21.37
C VAL A 14 18.27 -2.29 -21.36
N LEU A 15 17.49 -1.20 -21.33
CA LEU A 15 16.03 -1.26 -21.25
C LEU A 15 15.36 -1.38 -22.62
N ASP A 16 15.95 -0.76 -23.64
CA ASP A 16 15.40 -0.67 -24.99
C ASP A 16 15.94 -1.74 -25.95
N ASP A 17 16.95 -2.51 -25.55
CA ASP A 17 17.45 -3.66 -26.31
C ASP A 17 16.36 -4.72 -26.51
N VAL A 18 16.00 -4.93 -27.79
CA VAL A 18 14.94 -5.87 -28.22
C VAL A 18 15.36 -7.32 -27.98
N THR A 19 16.66 -7.58 -27.97
CA THR A 19 17.24 -8.90 -27.72
C THR A 19 17.50 -9.16 -26.26
N ARG A 20 17.26 -8.18 -25.37
CA ARG A 20 17.47 -8.39 -23.94
C ARG A 20 16.54 -9.49 -23.44
N GLY A 21 17.11 -10.44 -22.73
CA GLY A 21 16.34 -11.44 -21.99
C GLY A 21 15.60 -10.83 -20.78
N GLU A 22 15.27 -11.67 -19.82
CA GLU A 22 14.64 -11.24 -18.58
C GLU A 22 15.59 -10.37 -17.75
N LEU A 23 15.03 -9.39 -17.03
CA LEU A 23 15.77 -8.65 -16.03
C LEU A 23 15.84 -9.47 -14.74
N LEU A 24 17.05 -9.77 -14.28
CA LEU A 24 17.31 -10.50 -13.06
C LEU A 24 17.76 -9.56 -11.95
N LEU A 25 17.22 -9.78 -10.75
CA LEU A 25 17.60 -9.05 -9.55
C LEU A 25 18.79 -9.75 -8.86
N ASP A 26 19.89 -9.03 -8.65
CA ASP A 26 21.05 -9.51 -7.89
C ASP A 26 20.77 -9.43 -6.38
N MET A 27 20.19 -10.51 -5.85
CA MET A 27 19.91 -10.64 -4.42
C MET A 27 21.15 -10.52 -3.54
N ARG A 28 22.33 -10.89 -4.04
CA ARG A 28 23.58 -10.80 -3.28
C ARG A 28 23.91 -9.34 -2.99
N ARG A 29 23.71 -8.47 -3.99
CA ARG A 29 23.93 -7.03 -3.85
C ARG A 29 22.86 -6.37 -2.99
N VAL A 30 21.60 -6.78 -3.11
CA VAL A 30 20.49 -6.31 -2.24
C VAL A 30 20.83 -6.56 -0.78
N VAL A 31 21.28 -7.76 -0.43
CA VAL A 31 21.62 -8.14 0.95
C VAL A 31 22.86 -7.39 1.45
N ARG A 32 23.85 -7.12 0.60
CA ARG A 32 25.06 -6.35 0.99
C ARG A 32 24.81 -4.85 1.17
N HIS A 33 23.88 -4.28 0.40
CA HIS A 33 23.59 -2.84 0.41
C HIS A 33 22.09 -2.55 0.57
N PRO A 34 21.46 -2.98 1.68
CA PRO A 34 20.01 -2.92 1.85
C PRO A 34 19.49 -1.48 1.94
N ILE A 35 20.20 -0.60 2.64
CA ILE A 35 19.80 0.82 2.81
C ILE A 35 19.76 1.53 1.46
N HIS A 36 20.76 1.30 0.61
CA HIS A 36 20.83 1.92 -0.71
C HIS A 36 19.74 1.38 -1.65
N PHE A 37 19.48 0.07 -1.61
CA PHE A 37 18.38 -0.54 -2.36
C PHE A 37 17.02 0.03 -1.93
N VAL A 38 16.77 0.14 -0.63
CA VAL A 38 15.55 0.77 -0.08
C VAL A 38 15.45 2.22 -0.53
N LYS A 39 16.54 2.99 -0.51
CA LYS A 39 16.52 4.40 -0.96
C LYS A 39 16.14 4.54 -2.44
N ILE A 40 16.59 3.63 -3.30
CA ILE A 40 16.22 3.61 -4.73
C ILE A 40 14.74 3.22 -4.90
N THR A 41 14.27 2.27 -4.09
CA THR A 41 12.89 1.74 -4.18
C THR A 41 11.87 2.51 -3.33
N ASP A 42 12.29 3.46 -2.48
CA ASP A 42 11.47 4.23 -1.53
C ASP A 42 10.20 4.81 -2.16
N PRO A 43 10.23 5.44 -3.36
CA PRO A 43 9.01 5.95 -3.98
C PRO A 43 7.96 4.87 -4.25
N PHE A 44 8.41 3.64 -4.55
CA PHE A 44 7.54 2.49 -4.82
C PHE A 44 7.00 1.84 -3.55
N ILE A 45 7.74 1.93 -2.44
CA ILE A 45 7.31 1.45 -1.13
C ILE A 45 6.12 2.29 -0.64
N THR A 46 6.16 3.61 -0.83
CA THR A 46 5.10 4.52 -0.36
C THR A 46 3.96 4.71 -1.36
N ALA A 47 4.21 4.55 -2.66
CA ALA A 47 3.19 4.55 -3.70
C ALA A 47 3.53 3.55 -4.80
N HIS A 48 2.61 2.62 -5.08
CA HIS A 48 2.87 1.53 -6.03
C HIS A 48 3.14 1.98 -7.48
N HIS A 49 2.65 3.16 -7.88
CA HIS A 49 2.93 3.79 -9.17
C HIS A 49 3.21 5.28 -8.95
N PRO A 50 4.41 5.64 -8.45
CA PRO A 50 4.69 7.00 -8.00
C PRO A 50 4.85 7.98 -9.16
N PHE A 51 5.23 7.52 -10.35
CA PHE A 51 5.55 8.38 -11.50
C PHE A 51 4.65 8.14 -12.72
N CYS A 52 3.55 7.39 -12.58
CA CYS A 52 2.61 7.14 -13.67
C CYS A 52 1.45 8.15 -13.63
N SER A 53 1.24 8.88 -14.72
CA SER A 53 0.18 9.90 -14.84
C SER A 53 -1.23 9.33 -14.65
N HIS A 54 -1.47 8.08 -15.07
CA HIS A 54 -2.73 7.37 -14.83
C HIS A 54 -3.08 7.22 -13.34
N PHE A 55 -2.08 7.26 -12.44
CA PHE A 55 -2.26 7.10 -11.00
C PHE A 55 -2.11 8.40 -10.20
N ASP A 56 -2.02 9.57 -10.85
CA ASP A 56 -1.89 10.87 -10.16
C ASP A 56 -3.09 11.18 -9.24
N GLY A 57 -4.25 10.61 -9.53
CA GLY A 57 -5.45 10.67 -8.68
C GLY A 57 -5.40 9.78 -7.42
N HIS A 58 -4.36 8.96 -7.26
CA HIS A 58 -4.20 7.96 -6.18
C HIS A 58 -3.06 8.29 -5.23
N ILE A 59 -2.31 9.36 -5.53
CA ILE A 59 -1.17 9.83 -4.77
C ILE A 59 -1.44 11.20 -4.13
N VAL A 60 -0.81 11.42 -2.98
CA VAL A 60 -0.73 12.72 -2.31
C VAL A 60 0.74 13.01 -2.03
N THR A 61 1.16 14.26 -2.26
CA THR A 61 2.53 14.69 -1.99
C THR A 61 2.58 15.39 -0.63
N ILE A 62 3.37 14.86 0.31
CA ILE A 62 3.57 15.42 1.64
C ILE A 62 5.08 15.63 1.84
N ARG A 63 5.50 16.89 2.04
CA ARG A 63 6.92 17.29 2.18
C ARG A 63 7.83 16.71 1.08
N GLY A 64 7.37 16.79 -0.18
CA GLY A 64 8.11 16.30 -1.35
C GLY A 64 8.11 14.78 -1.56
N ARG A 65 7.55 13.99 -0.64
CA ARG A 65 7.38 12.54 -0.80
C ARG A 65 5.98 12.20 -1.31
N LYS A 66 5.89 11.22 -2.22
CA LYS A 66 4.62 10.72 -2.77
C LYS A 66 4.08 9.57 -1.92
N TRP A 67 2.84 9.67 -1.50
CA TRP A 67 2.17 8.71 -0.63
C TRP A 67 0.89 8.19 -1.28
N CYS A 68 0.63 6.89 -1.14
CA CYS A 68 -0.64 6.33 -1.58
C CYS A 68 -1.78 6.81 -0.68
N ILE A 69 -2.77 7.51 -1.24
CA ILE A 69 -3.97 7.98 -0.52
C ILE A 69 -4.63 6.81 0.23
N GLY A 70 -4.75 5.66 -0.43
CA GLY A 70 -5.37 4.46 0.15
C GLY A 70 -4.69 3.99 1.42
N CYS A 71 -3.38 3.71 1.35
CA CYS A 71 -2.62 3.18 2.47
C CYS A 71 -2.47 4.23 3.60
N THR A 72 -2.08 5.45 3.25
CA THR A 72 -1.77 6.48 4.23
C THR A 72 -2.99 6.86 5.05
N PHE A 73 -4.12 7.22 4.42
CA PHE A 73 -5.28 7.68 5.16
C PHE A 73 -6.03 6.55 5.87
N ASN A 74 -6.04 5.34 5.31
CA ASN A 74 -6.60 4.18 6.00
C ASN A 74 -5.81 3.86 7.29
N SER A 75 -4.47 3.85 7.21
CA SER A 75 -3.61 3.60 8.38
C SER A 75 -3.73 4.71 9.42
N ILE A 76 -3.67 5.99 9.01
CA ILE A 76 -3.85 7.12 9.93
C ILE A 76 -5.20 7.02 10.63
N SER A 77 -6.28 6.74 9.90
CA SER A 77 -7.62 6.65 10.48
C SER A 77 -7.74 5.48 11.45
N PHE A 78 -7.19 4.32 11.10
CA PHE A 78 -7.19 3.15 11.97
C PHE A 78 -6.46 3.42 13.29
N PHE A 79 -5.19 3.84 13.23
CA PHE A 79 -4.40 4.09 14.44
C PHE A 79 -4.93 5.28 15.24
N GLY A 80 -5.40 6.34 14.57
CA GLY A 80 -6.04 7.48 15.22
C GLY A 80 -7.31 7.10 15.97
N THR A 81 -8.16 6.25 15.36
CA THR A 81 -9.38 5.76 16.01
C THR A 81 -9.05 4.82 17.17
N MET A 82 -8.07 3.93 17.02
CA MET A 82 -7.61 3.06 18.12
C MET A 82 -7.10 3.87 19.32
N LEU A 83 -6.29 4.90 19.06
CA LEU A 83 -5.77 5.79 20.10
C LEU A 83 -6.90 6.57 20.79
N PHE A 84 -7.86 7.07 20.02
CA PHE A 84 -9.03 7.78 20.54
C PHE A 84 -9.90 6.87 21.41
N LEU A 85 -10.18 5.64 20.97
CA LEU A 85 -10.94 4.65 21.75
C LEU A 85 -10.19 4.25 23.02
N PHE A 86 -8.86 4.12 22.97
CA PHE A 86 -8.03 3.89 24.14
C PHE A 86 -8.16 5.03 25.15
N ALA A 87 -8.08 6.28 24.70
CA ALA A 87 -8.25 7.45 25.57
C ALA A 87 -9.64 7.48 26.23
N ILE A 88 -10.71 7.19 25.47
CA ILE A 88 -12.07 7.09 26.04
C ILE A 88 -12.13 5.96 27.06
N TRP A 89 -11.58 4.79 26.76
CA TRP A 89 -11.60 3.64 27.66
C TRP A 89 -10.89 3.94 28.98
N THR A 90 -9.75 4.63 28.94
CA THR A 90 -9.02 5.05 30.15
C THR A 90 -9.78 6.09 30.97
N PHE A 91 -10.50 7.01 30.31
CA PHE A 91 -11.25 8.07 31.00
C PHE A 91 -12.58 7.56 31.58
N ASN A 92 -13.37 6.86 30.76
CA ASN A 92 -14.63 6.26 31.16
C ASN A 92 -14.99 5.06 30.25
N PRO A 93 -14.77 3.82 30.71
CA PRO A 93 -15.02 2.63 29.90
C PRO A 93 -16.51 2.39 29.61
N THR A 94 -17.43 2.95 30.41
CA THR A 94 -18.89 2.76 30.23
C THR A 94 -19.43 3.42 28.97
N LEU A 95 -18.70 4.40 28.41
CA LEU A 95 -19.05 5.04 27.13
C LEU A 95 -18.85 4.10 25.94
N LEU A 96 -18.08 3.02 26.09
CA LEU A 96 -17.75 2.09 25.02
C LEU A 96 -18.64 0.86 25.08
N ASN A 97 -19.77 0.94 24.39
CA ASN A 97 -20.65 -0.21 24.23
C ASN A 97 -20.17 -1.10 23.07
N ARG A 98 -19.86 -2.37 23.38
CA ARG A 98 -19.40 -3.37 22.41
C ARG A 98 -20.35 -3.52 21.21
N PHE A 99 -21.67 -3.56 21.44
CA PHE A 99 -22.66 -3.76 20.38
C PHE A 99 -22.63 -2.60 19.38
N TYR A 100 -22.64 -1.36 19.87
CA TYR A 100 -22.58 -0.17 19.01
C TYR A 100 -21.24 -0.03 18.29
N LEU A 101 -20.12 -0.38 18.92
CA LEU A 101 -18.81 -0.37 18.27
C LEU A 101 -18.73 -1.38 17.14
N PHE A 102 -19.19 -2.62 17.36
CA PHE A 102 -19.17 -3.66 16.35
C PHE A 102 -20.07 -3.30 15.16
N TRP A 103 -21.36 -3.06 15.40
CA TRP A 103 -22.31 -2.78 14.32
C TRP A 103 -22.09 -1.41 13.67
N GLY A 104 -21.64 -0.41 14.44
CA GLY A 104 -21.21 0.88 13.90
C GLY A 104 -19.98 0.71 12.99
N GLY A 105 -19.00 -0.10 13.39
CA GLY A 105 -17.83 -0.39 12.57
C GLY A 105 -18.15 -1.16 11.28
N VAL A 106 -19.06 -2.14 11.36
CA VAL A 106 -19.61 -2.84 10.19
C VAL A 106 -20.36 -1.87 9.27
N GLY A 107 -21.22 -1.02 9.83
CA GLY A 107 -21.95 0.01 9.09
C GLY A 107 -21.03 0.97 8.34
N LEU A 108 -19.99 1.49 9.00
CA LEU A 108 -18.97 2.34 8.38
C LEU A 108 -18.25 1.63 7.23
N SER A 109 -17.93 0.34 7.40
CA SER A 109 -17.30 -0.47 6.36
C SER A 109 -18.22 -0.69 5.15
N ILE A 110 -19.50 -0.94 5.38
CA ILE A 110 -20.52 -1.06 4.31
C ILE A 110 -20.66 0.27 3.56
N VAL A 111 -20.77 1.39 4.27
CA VAL A 111 -20.82 2.73 3.67
C VAL A 111 -19.60 2.98 2.81
N TYR A 112 -18.40 2.59 3.26
CA TYR A 112 -17.20 2.64 2.42
C TYR A 112 -17.37 1.85 1.12
N PHE A 113 -17.86 0.61 1.17
CA PHE A 113 -18.01 -0.21 -0.03
C PHE A 113 -19.02 0.40 -1.00
N LEU A 114 -20.15 0.91 -0.51
CA LEU A 114 -21.17 1.60 -1.32
C LEU A 114 -20.61 2.88 -1.96
N VAL A 115 -19.92 3.72 -1.17
CA VAL A 115 -19.31 4.94 -1.69
C VAL A 115 -18.20 4.61 -2.69
N SER A 116 -17.42 3.56 -2.44
CA SER A 116 -16.36 3.12 -3.35
C SER A 116 -16.91 2.50 -4.64
N SER A 117 -18.10 1.90 -4.65
CA SER A 117 -18.68 1.28 -5.85
C SER A 117 -19.38 2.28 -6.77
N THR A 118 -19.84 3.42 -6.26
CA THR A 118 -20.54 4.45 -7.05
C THR A 118 -19.65 5.24 -8.02
N GLY A 119 -18.32 5.04 -8.02
CA GLY A 119 -17.39 5.82 -8.84
C GLY A 119 -17.21 7.29 -8.37
N ILE A 120 -18.02 7.78 -7.43
CA ILE A 120 -17.93 9.15 -6.89
C ILE A 120 -16.53 9.44 -6.31
N THR A 121 -15.90 8.42 -5.74
CA THR A 121 -14.54 8.52 -5.17
C THR A 121 -13.44 8.72 -6.22
N GLU A 122 -13.70 8.45 -7.49
CA GLU A 122 -12.71 8.56 -8.56
C GLU A 122 -12.51 10.03 -8.95
N ASN A 123 -13.61 10.78 -9.08
CA ASN A 123 -13.59 12.18 -9.52
C ASN A 123 -13.24 13.17 -8.40
N ARG A 124 -13.40 12.80 -7.12
CA ARG A 124 -13.21 13.71 -5.98
C ARG A 124 -12.19 13.16 -4.98
N LYS A 125 -10.97 13.72 -4.99
CA LYS A 125 -9.89 13.36 -4.04
C LYS A 125 -10.35 13.39 -2.58
N ARG A 126 -11.15 14.40 -2.18
CA ARG A 126 -11.70 14.49 -0.82
C ARG A 126 -12.63 13.32 -0.46
N ALA A 127 -13.49 12.90 -1.39
CA ALA A 127 -14.38 11.75 -1.17
C ALA A 127 -13.58 10.44 -1.07
N LYS A 128 -12.51 10.29 -1.86
CA LYS A 128 -11.57 9.17 -1.74
C LYS A 128 -10.88 9.15 -0.39
N ILE A 129 -10.40 10.29 0.12
CA ILE A 129 -9.78 10.38 1.43
C ILE A 129 -10.80 10.01 2.52
N LEU A 130 -11.98 10.64 2.50
CA LEU A 130 -13.03 10.40 3.50
C LEU A 130 -13.45 8.93 3.53
N SER A 131 -13.61 8.29 2.37
CA SER A 131 -13.98 6.87 2.33
C SER A 131 -12.90 5.97 2.97
N LYS A 132 -11.61 6.31 2.83
CA LYS A 132 -10.52 5.59 3.52
C LYS A 132 -10.49 5.86 5.02
N PHE A 133 -10.90 7.04 5.47
CA PHE A 133 -11.11 7.31 6.89
C PHE A 133 -12.24 6.43 7.46
N LEU A 134 -13.40 6.40 6.80
CA LEU A 134 -14.53 5.55 7.21
C LEU A 134 -14.13 4.08 7.32
N LEU A 135 -13.35 3.59 6.35
CA LEU A 135 -12.85 2.22 6.36
C LEU A 135 -11.93 1.93 7.55
N GLY A 136 -10.91 2.77 7.75
CA GLY A 136 -9.94 2.58 8.83
C GLY A 136 -10.58 2.70 10.21
N SER A 137 -11.47 3.68 10.40
CA SER A 137 -12.22 3.86 11.65
C SER A 137 -13.21 2.73 11.89
N GLY A 138 -13.93 2.29 10.85
CA GLY A 138 -14.87 1.18 10.94
C GLY A 138 -14.17 -0.11 11.37
N PHE A 139 -13.02 -0.41 10.75
CA PHE A 139 -12.22 -1.57 11.13
C PHE A 139 -11.64 -1.45 12.55
N ALA A 140 -11.16 -0.27 12.96
CA ALA A 140 -10.69 -0.02 14.32
C ALA A 140 -11.80 -0.27 15.37
N SER A 141 -13.03 0.20 15.12
CA SER A 141 -14.17 -0.04 16.01
C SER A 141 -14.51 -1.53 16.14
N ILE A 142 -14.43 -2.29 15.03
CA ILE A 142 -14.59 -3.75 15.06
C ILE A 142 -13.50 -4.39 15.92
N CYS A 143 -12.23 -4.05 15.70
CA CYS A 143 -11.11 -4.55 16.51
C CYS A 143 -11.30 -4.22 18.00
N TRP A 144 -11.68 -2.99 18.32
CA TRP A 144 -11.92 -2.58 19.71
C TRP A 144 -13.07 -3.36 20.35
N SER A 145 -14.15 -3.59 19.62
CA SER A 145 -15.28 -4.39 20.11
C SER A 145 -14.88 -5.83 20.45
N ILE A 146 -13.90 -6.40 19.75
CA ILE A 146 -13.33 -7.71 20.05
C ILE A 146 -12.49 -7.66 21.33
N LEU A 147 -11.73 -6.58 21.54
CA LEU A 147 -10.94 -6.39 22.76
C LEU A 147 -11.83 -6.33 24.01
N LEU A 148 -13.02 -5.74 23.90
CA LEU A 148 -14.03 -5.64 24.97
C LEU A 148 -14.79 -6.95 25.26
N ILE A 149 -14.47 -8.07 24.62
CA ILE A 149 -15.14 -9.36 24.91
C ILE A 149 -14.72 -9.86 26.30
N GLU A 150 -15.65 -9.97 27.25
CA GLU A 150 -15.38 -10.46 28.62
C GLU A 150 -15.69 -11.95 28.82
N LEU A 151 -15.61 -12.76 27.77
CA LEU A 151 -15.79 -14.21 27.90
C LEU A 151 -14.60 -14.82 28.67
N VAL A 152 -14.88 -15.60 29.72
CA VAL A 152 -13.87 -16.24 30.60
C VAL A 152 -12.81 -17.04 29.81
N SER A 153 -13.20 -17.65 28.68
CA SER A 153 -12.30 -18.45 27.84
C SER A 153 -11.47 -17.63 26.84
N PHE A 154 -11.76 -16.34 26.64
CA PHE A 154 -11.09 -15.49 25.65
C PHE A 154 -9.92 -14.73 26.29
N THR A 155 -8.76 -15.39 26.34
CA THR A 155 -7.50 -14.74 26.71
C THR A 155 -7.14 -13.61 25.73
N LEU A 156 -6.33 -12.65 26.18
CA LEU A 156 -5.84 -11.55 25.33
C LEU A 156 -5.17 -12.08 24.05
N ALA A 157 -4.41 -13.17 24.16
CA ALA A 157 -3.75 -13.80 23.01
C ALA A 157 -4.77 -14.27 21.95
N LEU A 158 -5.87 -14.90 22.35
CA LEU A 158 -6.93 -15.34 21.43
C LEU A 158 -7.64 -14.15 20.77
N LYS A 159 -7.88 -13.06 21.51
CA LYS A 159 -8.45 -11.82 20.96
C LYS A 159 -7.55 -11.22 19.88
N LEU A 160 -6.24 -11.12 20.16
CA LEU A 160 -5.25 -10.61 19.21
C LEU A 160 -5.11 -11.50 17.99
N LEU A 161 -5.10 -12.83 18.18
CA LEU A 161 -5.09 -13.79 17.08
C LEU A 161 -6.33 -13.63 16.18
N PHE A 162 -7.51 -13.48 16.78
CA PHE A 162 -8.74 -13.27 16.03
C PHE A 162 -8.72 -11.94 15.25
N ILE A 163 -8.26 -10.85 15.86
CA ILE A 163 -8.05 -9.56 15.17
C ILE A 163 -7.06 -9.72 14.02
N LEU A 164 -5.96 -10.45 14.21
CA LEU A 164 -4.97 -10.70 13.17
C LEU A 164 -5.57 -11.47 12.00
N ILE A 165 -6.33 -12.54 12.26
CA ILE A 165 -7.01 -13.32 11.21
C ILE A 165 -7.98 -12.43 10.43
N LEU A 166 -8.81 -11.65 11.11
CA LEU A 166 -9.73 -10.71 10.47
C LEU A 166 -8.99 -9.65 9.65
N TYR A 167 -7.91 -9.09 10.17
CA TYR A 167 -7.06 -8.14 9.48
C TYR A 167 -6.45 -8.74 8.21
N LEU A 168 -5.89 -9.94 8.29
CA LEU A 168 -5.30 -10.62 7.13
C LEU A 168 -6.35 -10.93 6.08
N GLY A 169 -7.52 -11.43 6.47
CA GLY A 169 -8.64 -11.66 5.54
C GLY A 169 -9.08 -10.37 4.85
N PHE A 170 -9.26 -9.31 5.63
CA PHE A 170 -9.69 -8.01 5.12
C PHE A 170 -8.65 -7.37 4.19
N ILE A 171 -7.37 -7.34 4.56
CA ILE A 171 -6.27 -6.86 3.72
C ILE A 171 -6.16 -7.68 2.45
N THR A 172 -6.34 -9.00 2.52
CA THR A 172 -6.30 -9.87 1.34
C THR A 172 -7.40 -9.47 0.35
N LEU A 173 -8.64 -9.28 0.80
CA LEU A 173 -9.73 -8.83 -0.05
C LEU A 173 -9.47 -7.46 -0.68
N LEU A 174 -8.97 -6.50 0.10
CA LEU A 174 -8.61 -5.18 -0.42
C LEU A 174 -7.48 -5.24 -1.45
N ASN A 175 -6.46 -6.08 -1.21
CA ASN A 175 -5.35 -6.27 -2.12
C ASN A 175 -5.80 -6.95 -3.41
N ILE A 176 -6.71 -7.93 -3.35
CA ILE A 176 -7.31 -8.54 -4.55
C ILE A 176 -8.07 -7.48 -5.35
N LYS A 177 -8.97 -6.72 -4.73
CA LYS A 177 -9.72 -5.65 -5.41
C LYS A 177 -8.78 -4.65 -6.08
N ARG A 178 -7.80 -4.15 -5.33
CA ARG A 178 -6.81 -3.18 -5.83
C ARG A 178 -5.97 -3.75 -6.96
N SER A 179 -5.54 -5.00 -6.83
CA SER A 179 -4.80 -5.70 -7.86
C SER A 179 -5.60 -5.76 -9.15
N LEU A 180 -6.88 -6.14 -9.09
CA LEU A 180 -7.76 -6.15 -10.26
C LEU A 180 -7.94 -4.77 -10.90
N GLU A 181 -8.06 -3.71 -10.11
CA GLU A 181 -8.11 -2.32 -10.61
C GLU A 181 -6.83 -1.94 -11.35
N ILE A 182 -5.66 -2.20 -10.75
CA ILE A 182 -4.35 -1.97 -11.40
C ILE A 182 -4.22 -2.81 -12.67
N PHE A 183 -4.65 -4.08 -12.63
CA PHE A 183 -4.60 -4.95 -13.79
C PHE A 183 -5.53 -4.49 -14.92
N ARG A 184 -6.63 -3.79 -14.63
CA ARG A 184 -7.50 -3.21 -15.65
C ARG A 184 -6.87 -1.96 -16.24
N GLU A 185 -6.41 -1.03 -15.40
CA GLU A 185 -5.78 0.22 -15.83
C GLU A 185 -4.54 -0.04 -16.70
N CYS A 186 -3.63 -0.89 -16.23
CA CYS A 186 -2.38 -1.18 -16.93
C CYS A 186 -2.59 -2.00 -18.22
N ARG A 187 -3.71 -2.73 -18.36
CA ARG A 187 -4.06 -3.42 -19.62
C ARG A 187 -4.59 -2.46 -20.68
N ASN A 188 -5.29 -1.41 -20.25
CA ASN A 188 -5.85 -0.39 -21.13
C ASN A 188 -4.83 0.71 -21.51
N CYS A 189 -3.71 0.79 -20.78
CA CYS A 189 -2.61 1.71 -21.06
C CYS A 189 -1.82 1.30 -22.33
N GLU A 190 -1.22 2.29 -22.99
CA GLU A 190 -0.41 2.11 -24.22
C GLU A 190 0.73 1.09 -24.04
N TYR A 191 1.28 0.97 -22.82
CA TYR A 191 2.36 0.06 -22.50
C TYR A 191 1.91 -1.38 -22.24
N LYS A 192 0.59 -1.67 -22.11
CA LYS A 192 0.02 -3.02 -21.92
C LYS A 192 0.81 -3.88 -20.91
N MET A 193 1.06 -3.34 -19.71
CA MET A 193 1.88 -3.98 -18.65
C MET A 193 3.34 -4.27 -18.98
N ARG A 194 3.93 -3.64 -19.99
CA ARG A 194 5.37 -3.73 -20.26
C ARG A 194 6.12 -2.75 -19.36
N TRP A 195 6.37 -3.15 -18.11
CA TRP A 195 7.00 -2.33 -17.06
C TRP A 195 8.34 -1.72 -17.48
N SER A 196 9.13 -2.41 -18.31
CA SER A 196 10.41 -1.90 -18.80
C SER A 196 10.29 -0.70 -19.74
N LYS A 197 9.16 -0.59 -20.45
CA LYS A 197 8.87 0.53 -21.37
C LYS A 197 7.99 1.60 -20.72
N CYS A 198 7.43 1.31 -19.55
CA CYS A 198 6.56 2.24 -18.84
C CYS A 198 7.39 3.41 -18.28
N PRO A 199 7.12 4.67 -18.67
CA PRO A 199 7.86 5.83 -18.18
C PRO A 199 7.75 5.97 -16.66
N GLY A 200 6.61 5.59 -16.08
CA GLY A 200 6.39 5.61 -14.64
C GLY A 200 7.26 4.61 -13.84
N PHE A 201 7.92 3.66 -14.50
CA PHE A 201 8.82 2.67 -13.89
C PHE A 201 10.28 2.79 -14.38
N ARG A 202 10.48 3.42 -15.55
CA ARG A 202 11.77 3.55 -16.23
C ARG A 202 12.86 4.17 -15.34
N ASP A 203 12.58 5.30 -14.68
CA ASP A 203 13.55 6.00 -13.83
C ASP A 203 14.09 5.13 -12.69
N VAL A 204 13.23 4.29 -12.09
CA VAL A 204 13.64 3.41 -10.99
C VAL A 204 14.34 2.18 -11.52
N ALA A 205 13.91 1.64 -12.66
CA ALA A 205 14.64 0.58 -13.34
C ALA A 205 16.08 1.03 -13.69
N CYS A 206 16.26 2.25 -14.17
CA CYS A 206 17.59 2.82 -14.42
C CYS A 206 18.43 2.92 -13.15
N LYS A 207 17.89 3.52 -12.09
CA LYS A 207 18.62 3.61 -10.80
C LYS A 207 19.00 2.23 -10.25
N LEU A 208 18.18 1.20 -10.49
CA LEU A 208 18.48 -0.17 -10.10
C LEU A 208 19.58 -0.82 -10.98
N ILE A 209 19.60 -0.52 -12.29
CA ILE A 209 20.65 -0.96 -13.21
C ILE A 209 21.98 -0.26 -12.87
N ASP A 210 21.97 1.05 -12.71
CA ASP A 210 23.15 1.86 -12.34
C ASP A 210 23.70 1.45 -10.96
N GLY A 211 22.78 1.16 -10.03
CA GLY A 211 23.11 0.59 -8.73
C GLY A 211 23.61 -0.86 -8.78
N GLY A 212 23.61 -1.49 -9.96
CA GLY A 212 24.01 -2.87 -10.22
C GLY A 212 23.13 -3.92 -9.54
N TYR A 213 21.89 -3.57 -9.19
CA TYR A 213 20.91 -4.48 -8.61
C TYR A 213 20.16 -5.27 -9.68
N ILE A 214 20.08 -4.76 -10.90
CA ILE A 214 19.41 -5.42 -12.01
C ILE A 214 20.38 -5.60 -13.18
N HIS A 215 20.33 -6.75 -13.83
CA HIS A 215 21.06 -7.03 -15.07
C HIS A 215 20.18 -7.85 -16.03
N ALA A 216 20.43 -7.73 -17.34
CA ALA A 216 19.78 -8.58 -18.33
C ALA A 216 20.39 -9.99 -18.30
N LYS A 217 19.55 -11.01 -18.41
CA LYS A 217 19.98 -12.38 -18.67
C LYS A 217 20.46 -12.47 -20.12
N ASN A 218 21.78 -12.51 -20.29
CA ASN A 218 22.42 -12.83 -21.58
C ASN A 218 22.33 -14.33 -21.88
#